data_AF-A0A3L7XPB1-F1
#
_entry.id   AF-A0A3L7XPB1-F1
#
_cell.length_a   1.000
_cell.length_b   1.000
_cell.length_c   1.000
_cell.angle_alpha   90.00
_cell.angle_beta   90.00
_cell.angle_gamma   90.00
#
_symmetry.space_group_name_H-M   'P 1'
#
loop_
_entity.id
_entity.type
_entity.pdbx_description
1 polymer ?
#
loop_
_entity_poly.entity_id
_entity_poly.type
_entity_poly.pdbx_seq_one_letter_code
_entity_poly.pdbx_strand_id
1 'polypeptide(L)'
;MESLIHSIQKYLNEIILMLTLAASVGFFGYLGYGLVQPTPDTITFSGEEALAHVKTQLDFGPRITGTEPHKAMGDWVIRGLSEGGWEVFIQPFEPLETVEARNILAVSGSGPEVIIGAHYDSRILADADPDSANHSKPVPGGNDGASGVAVLMELARSLNVAASGKTICLVFFDAEDNGRIPGWDWILGSRFFVSRLDGLPKCSNPEFVVIVDMIGDADQQVYREKNSTQFIVDAIWSTAAELGYSEWIINEPRFAMLDDHTPFLEANIPAVDMIDFDYPYWHTVEDTLDKVSAESLARIGRTLEVWLERGAPYTKGN
;
A
#
# COMPACT_ATOMS: atom_id res chain seq x y z
N MET A 1 -69.92 -17.12 29.46
CA MET A 1 -69.08 -15.91 29.30
C MET A 1 -68.55 -15.42 30.64
N GLU A 2 -69.40 -15.28 31.67
CA GLU A 2 -68.98 -14.86 33.02
C GLU A 2 -68.01 -15.84 33.72
N SER A 3 -68.16 -17.17 33.56
CA SER A 3 -67.23 -18.12 34.21
C SER A 3 -65.82 -18.12 33.59
N LEU A 4 -65.69 -17.72 32.32
CA LEU A 4 -64.40 -17.62 31.65
C LEU A 4 -63.64 -16.37 32.13
N ILE A 5 -64.37 -15.26 32.28
CA ILE A 5 -63.83 -13.99 32.80
C ILE A 5 -63.37 -14.15 34.26
N HIS A 6 -64.13 -14.88 35.07
CA HIS A 6 -63.78 -15.14 36.47
C HIS A 6 -62.54 -16.05 36.61
N SER A 7 -62.40 -17.04 35.72
CA SER A 7 -61.20 -17.91 35.67
C SER A 7 -59.96 -17.12 35.25
N ILE A 8 -60.07 -16.23 34.26
CA ILE A 8 -58.97 -15.37 33.81
C ILE A 8 -58.52 -14.40 34.90
N GLN A 9 -59.46 -13.82 35.67
CA GLN A 9 -59.13 -12.95 36.81
C GLN A 9 -58.34 -13.66 37.90
N LYS A 10 -58.60 -14.95 38.14
CA LYS A 10 -57.89 -15.76 39.14
C LYS A 10 -56.41 -15.94 38.80
N TYR A 11 -56.07 -16.05 37.51
CA TYR A 11 -54.71 -16.27 37.03
C TYR A 11 -54.05 -15.02 36.44
N LEU A 12 -54.70 -13.86 36.53
CA LEU A 12 -54.23 -12.62 35.92
C LEU A 12 -52.83 -12.24 36.42
N ASN A 13 -52.57 -12.40 37.72
CA ASN A 13 -51.26 -12.13 38.31
C ASN A 13 -50.18 -13.10 37.80
N GLU A 14 -50.51 -14.39 37.65
CA GLU A 14 -49.58 -15.40 37.13
C GLU A 14 -49.28 -15.17 35.65
N ILE A 15 -50.28 -14.78 34.86
CA ILE A 15 -50.12 -14.42 33.44
C ILE A 15 -49.23 -13.18 33.31
N ILE A 16 -49.44 -12.15 34.13
CA ILE A 16 -48.60 -10.95 34.14
C ILE A 16 -47.16 -11.31 34.54
N LEU A 17 -46.97 -12.18 35.54
CA LEU A 17 -45.64 -12.61 35.97
C LEU A 17 -44.91 -13.42 34.88
N MET A 18 -45.63 -14.31 34.19
CA MET A 18 -45.06 -15.09 33.07
C MET A 18 -44.70 -14.21 31.87
N LEU A 19 -45.54 -13.22 31.54
CA LEU A 19 -45.26 -12.28 30.45
C LEU A 19 -44.08 -11.35 30.77
N THR A 20 -43.99 -10.87 32.02
CA THR A 20 -42.85 -10.04 32.46
C THR A 20 -41.56 -10.83 32.51
N LEU A 21 -41.59 -12.09 32.94
CA LEU A 21 -40.43 -12.98 32.88
C LEU A 21 -40.00 -13.25 31.42
N ALA A 22 -40.94 -13.57 30.53
CA ALA A 22 -40.66 -13.81 29.12
C ALA A 22 -40.07 -12.56 28.43
N ALA A 23 -40.62 -11.37 28.72
CA ALA A 23 -40.10 -10.10 28.23
C ALA A 23 -38.69 -9.83 28.78
N SER A 24 -38.44 -10.13 30.05
CA SER A 24 -37.11 -9.96 30.67
C SER A 24 -36.08 -10.90 30.05
N VAL A 25 -36.41 -12.18 29.88
CA VAL A 25 -35.55 -13.17 29.21
C VAL A 25 -35.28 -12.76 27.77
N GLY A 26 -36.28 -12.28 27.04
CA GLY A 26 -36.11 -11.74 25.69
C GLY A 26 -35.20 -10.51 25.65
N PHE A 27 -35.37 -9.58 26.59
CA PHE A 27 -34.55 -8.37 26.70
C PHE A 27 -33.09 -8.67 27.05
N PHE A 28 -32.84 -9.57 28.01
CA PHE A 28 -31.48 -10.00 28.36
C PHE A 28 -30.85 -10.88 27.29
N GLY A 29 -31.64 -11.68 26.58
CA GLY A 29 -31.19 -12.42 25.39
C GLY A 29 -30.79 -11.48 24.25
N TYR A 30 -31.55 -10.41 24.01
CA TYR A 30 -31.23 -9.37 23.04
C TYR A 30 -29.96 -8.58 23.41
N LEU A 31 -29.83 -8.19 24.68
CA LEU A 31 -28.60 -7.54 25.19
C LEU A 31 -27.38 -8.47 25.08
N GLY A 32 -27.53 -9.74 25.47
CA GLY A 32 -26.47 -10.74 25.34
C GLY A 32 -26.07 -11.00 23.89
N TYR A 33 -27.03 -11.05 22.97
CA TYR A 33 -26.77 -11.19 21.54
C TYR A 33 -26.00 -9.99 20.96
N GLY A 34 -26.32 -8.77 21.39
CA GLY A 34 -25.59 -7.56 20.98
C GLY A 34 -24.18 -7.47 21.55
N LEU A 35 -23.93 -8.06 22.73
CA LEU A 35 -22.62 -8.07 23.40
C LEU A 35 -21.69 -9.21 22.96
N VAL A 36 -22.24 -10.27 22.34
CA VAL A 36 -21.50 -11.46 21.89
C VAL A 36 -21.37 -11.49 20.36
N GLN A 37 -21.54 -10.35 19.69
CA GLN A 37 -21.06 -10.25 18.31
C GLN A 37 -19.53 -10.36 18.37
N PRO A 38 -18.91 -11.35 17.69
CA PRO A 38 -17.47 -11.29 17.48
C PRO A 38 -17.20 -9.95 16.80
N THR A 39 -16.36 -9.11 17.40
CA THR A 39 -15.72 -8.06 16.62
C THR A 39 -15.03 -8.77 15.47
N PRO A 40 -15.30 -8.43 14.20
CA PRO A 40 -14.53 -8.99 13.10
C PRO A 40 -13.05 -8.84 13.44
N ASP A 41 -12.28 -9.93 13.35
CA ASP A 41 -10.84 -9.84 13.56
C ASP A 41 -10.29 -8.78 12.60
N THR A 42 -9.82 -7.66 13.15
CA THR A 42 -9.21 -6.60 12.36
C THR A 42 -7.89 -7.15 11.85
N ILE A 43 -7.86 -7.51 10.58
CA ILE A 43 -6.61 -7.85 9.89
C ILE A 43 -5.70 -6.63 10.01
N THR A 44 -4.46 -6.86 10.43
CA THR A 44 -3.43 -5.84 10.57
C THR A 44 -2.31 -6.18 9.60
N PHE A 45 -1.63 -5.16 9.07
CA PHE A 45 -0.47 -5.34 8.20
C PHE A 45 0.55 -6.29 8.83
N SER A 46 0.94 -7.31 8.09
CA SER A 46 1.88 -8.36 8.47
C SER A 46 3.16 -8.25 7.64
N GLY A 47 4.28 -8.01 8.32
CA GLY A 47 5.60 -8.02 7.67
C GLY A 47 5.96 -9.36 7.03
N GLU A 48 5.49 -10.47 7.60
CA GLU A 48 5.74 -11.82 7.07
C GLU A 48 4.98 -12.08 5.77
N GLU A 49 3.73 -11.60 5.67
CA GLU A 49 2.95 -11.70 4.43
C GLU A 49 3.54 -10.78 3.35
N ALA A 50 3.96 -9.57 3.73
CA ALA A 50 4.69 -8.68 2.84
C ALA A 50 6.00 -9.34 2.35
N LEU A 51 6.80 -9.94 3.22
CA LEU A 51 8.03 -10.63 2.81
C LEU A 51 7.73 -11.83 1.88
N ALA A 52 6.63 -12.54 2.10
CA ALA A 52 6.17 -13.59 1.19
C ALA A 52 5.80 -13.03 -0.20
N HIS A 53 5.23 -11.82 -0.27
CA HIS A 53 5.04 -11.11 -1.54
C HIS A 53 6.36 -10.77 -2.22
N VAL A 54 7.38 -10.30 -1.50
CA VAL A 54 8.73 -10.07 -2.07
C VAL A 54 9.29 -11.36 -2.66
N LYS A 55 9.24 -12.45 -1.90
CA LYS A 55 9.69 -13.77 -2.38
C LYS A 55 8.95 -14.18 -3.66
N THR A 56 7.64 -14.03 -3.69
CA THR A 56 6.81 -14.41 -4.84
C THR A 56 7.21 -13.62 -6.09
N GLN A 57 7.50 -12.33 -5.95
CA GLN A 57 7.99 -11.49 -7.05
C GLN A 57 9.35 -11.97 -7.58
N LEU A 58 10.28 -12.29 -6.68
CA LEU A 58 11.61 -12.80 -7.05
C LEU A 58 11.55 -14.19 -7.70
N ASP A 59 10.56 -15.03 -7.37
CA ASP A 59 10.37 -16.35 -7.98
C ASP A 59 10.00 -16.25 -9.48
N PHE A 60 9.50 -15.11 -9.97
CA PHE A 60 9.32 -14.88 -11.43
C PHE A 60 10.65 -14.62 -12.15
N GLY A 61 11.69 -14.18 -11.43
CA GLY A 61 12.94 -13.65 -11.97
C GLY A 61 12.91 -12.13 -12.15
N PRO A 62 13.98 -11.54 -12.72
CA PRO A 62 14.05 -10.11 -12.98
C PRO A 62 12.86 -9.62 -13.81
N ARG A 63 12.14 -8.61 -13.30
CA ARG A 63 10.93 -8.03 -13.92
C ARG A 63 11.31 -6.90 -14.87
N ILE A 64 12.20 -7.18 -15.82
CA ILE A 64 12.56 -6.21 -16.86
C ILE A 64 11.33 -5.88 -17.69
N THR A 65 10.98 -4.60 -17.82
CA THR A 65 9.81 -4.14 -18.59
C THR A 65 9.74 -4.80 -19.98
N GLY A 66 8.54 -5.28 -20.33
CA GLY A 66 8.24 -5.95 -21.60
C GLY A 66 8.60 -7.43 -21.68
N THR A 67 9.36 -7.98 -20.72
CA THR A 67 9.71 -9.41 -20.70
C THR A 67 8.59 -10.30 -20.14
N GLU A 68 8.67 -11.62 -20.37
CA GLU A 68 7.68 -12.58 -19.86
C GLU A 68 7.62 -12.64 -18.32
N PRO A 69 8.74 -12.67 -17.55
CA PRO A 69 8.70 -12.55 -16.09
C PRO A 69 7.95 -11.32 -15.59
N HIS A 70 8.21 -10.17 -16.20
CA HIS A 70 7.55 -8.90 -15.90
C HIS A 70 6.03 -8.96 -16.16
N LYS A 71 5.62 -9.47 -17.33
CA LYS A 71 4.21 -9.65 -17.67
C LYS A 71 3.52 -10.61 -16.69
N ALA A 72 4.15 -11.74 -16.37
CA ALA A 72 3.62 -12.73 -15.44
C ALA A 72 3.47 -12.17 -14.01
N MET A 73 4.45 -11.39 -13.54
CA MET A 73 4.39 -10.73 -12.25
C MET A 73 3.25 -9.69 -12.20
N GLY A 74 3.12 -8.83 -13.22
CA GLY A 74 2.02 -7.87 -13.28
C GLY A 74 0.64 -8.55 -13.33
N ASP A 75 0.52 -9.70 -14.00
CA ASP A 75 -0.72 -10.50 -14.03
C ASP A 75 -1.04 -11.11 -12.65
N TRP A 76 -0.02 -11.44 -11.87
CA TRP A 76 -0.18 -11.88 -10.49
C TRP A 76 -0.68 -10.74 -9.59
N VAL A 77 -0.13 -9.53 -9.72
CA VAL A 77 -0.60 -8.32 -9.00
C VAL A 77 -2.07 -8.03 -9.33
N ILE A 78 -2.42 -7.95 -10.63
CA ILE A 78 -3.79 -7.68 -11.09
C ILE A 78 -4.78 -8.69 -10.50
N ARG A 79 -4.43 -9.97 -10.53
CA ARG A 79 -5.27 -11.05 -10.04
C ARG A 79 -5.45 -10.99 -8.53
N GLY A 80 -4.35 -10.85 -7.77
CA GLY A 80 -4.40 -10.78 -6.31
C GLY A 80 -5.26 -9.63 -5.81
N LEU A 81 -5.13 -8.44 -6.43
CA LEU A 81 -5.92 -7.27 -6.08
C LEU A 81 -7.41 -7.44 -6.44
N SER A 82 -7.70 -7.97 -7.63
CA SER A 82 -9.08 -8.24 -8.06
C SER A 82 -9.77 -9.27 -7.18
N GLU A 83 -9.07 -10.35 -6.81
CA GLU A 83 -9.57 -11.38 -5.88
C GLU A 83 -9.74 -10.83 -4.46
N GLY A 84 -8.90 -9.86 -4.06
CA GLY A 84 -9.03 -9.08 -2.83
C GLY A 84 -10.16 -8.05 -2.83
N GLY A 85 -10.92 -7.93 -3.92
CA GLY A 85 -12.09 -7.04 -4.02
C GLY A 85 -11.78 -5.60 -4.43
N TRP A 86 -10.56 -5.32 -4.90
CA TRP A 86 -10.21 -4.01 -5.45
C TRP A 86 -10.67 -3.87 -6.90
N GLU A 87 -11.07 -2.66 -7.29
CA GLU A 87 -11.36 -2.34 -8.69
C GLU A 87 -10.05 -2.05 -9.44
N VAL A 88 -9.67 -2.94 -10.36
CA VAL A 88 -8.37 -2.86 -11.04
C VAL A 88 -8.51 -2.24 -12.44
N PHE A 89 -7.68 -1.23 -12.71
CA PHE A 89 -7.50 -0.61 -14.02
C PHE A 89 -6.08 -0.81 -14.52
N ILE A 90 -5.94 -0.99 -15.83
CA ILE A 90 -4.64 -1.16 -16.50
C ILE A 90 -4.45 0.02 -17.43
N GLN A 91 -3.32 0.70 -17.31
CA GLN A 91 -2.93 1.80 -18.18
C GLN A 91 -1.73 1.36 -19.03
N PRO A 92 -1.97 0.79 -20.22
CA PRO A 92 -0.90 0.35 -21.11
C PRO A 92 -0.19 1.53 -21.79
N PHE A 93 1.11 1.39 -22.01
CA PHE A 93 1.93 2.35 -22.75
C PHE A 93 3.17 1.67 -23.35
N GLU A 94 3.93 2.42 -24.16
CA GLU A 94 5.17 1.96 -24.76
C GLU A 94 6.31 2.92 -24.35
N PRO A 95 7.17 2.58 -23.37
CA PRO A 95 8.30 3.42 -22.97
C PRO A 95 9.32 3.57 -24.10
N LEU A 96 9.44 2.54 -24.94
CA LEU A 96 10.27 2.51 -26.15
C LEU A 96 9.49 1.83 -27.27
N GLU A 97 9.91 2.07 -28.51
CA GLU A 97 9.33 1.41 -29.68
C GLU A 97 9.36 -0.12 -29.48
N THR A 98 8.20 -0.76 -29.55
CA THR A 98 7.98 -2.21 -29.36
C THR A 98 8.15 -2.79 -27.96
N VAL A 99 8.46 -1.97 -26.95
CA VAL A 99 8.48 -2.41 -25.55
C VAL A 99 7.12 -2.12 -24.93
N GLU A 100 6.39 -3.16 -24.57
CA GLU A 100 5.08 -3.04 -23.90
C GLU A 100 5.27 -2.86 -22.39
N ALA A 101 4.66 -1.82 -21.84
CA ALA A 101 4.59 -1.53 -20.41
C ALA A 101 3.15 -1.28 -19.96
N ARG A 102 2.89 -1.36 -18.66
CA ARG A 102 1.59 -1.00 -18.09
C ARG A 102 1.72 -0.54 -16.64
N ASN A 103 1.13 0.61 -16.34
CA ASN A 103 0.82 0.92 -14.95
C ASN A 103 -0.43 0.13 -14.53
N ILE A 104 -0.47 -0.32 -13.28
CA ILE A 104 -1.60 -1.04 -12.70
C ILE A 104 -2.16 -0.19 -11.57
N LEU A 105 -3.47 0.03 -11.55
CA LEU A 105 -4.14 0.78 -10.51
C LEU A 105 -5.16 -0.13 -9.85
N ALA A 106 -5.18 -0.21 -8.54
CA ALA A 106 -6.23 -0.83 -7.75
C ALA A 106 -6.91 0.23 -6.88
N VAL A 107 -8.23 0.32 -7.00
CA VAL A 107 -9.01 1.38 -6.36
C VAL A 107 -10.06 0.81 -5.43
N SER A 108 -10.17 1.38 -4.23
CA SER A 108 -11.19 1.04 -3.25
C SER A 108 -11.59 2.26 -2.43
N GLY A 109 -12.77 2.20 -1.81
CA GLY A 109 -13.27 3.26 -0.94
C GLY A 109 -14.05 4.35 -1.66
N SER A 110 -14.22 5.46 -0.95
CA SER A 110 -15.04 6.60 -1.36
C SER A 110 -14.63 7.84 -0.59
N GLY A 111 -14.63 8.98 -1.25
CA GLY A 111 -14.14 10.24 -0.69
C GLY A 111 -13.01 10.81 -1.54
N PRO A 112 -12.25 11.78 -1.01
CA PRO A 112 -11.09 12.33 -1.71
C PRO A 112 -10.08 11.25 -2.09
N GLU A 113 -9.48 11.39 -3.27
CA GLU A 113 -8.56 10.41 -3.84
C GLU A 113 -7.15 10.61 -3.27
N VAL A 114 -6.48 9.51 -2.91
CA VAL A 114 -5.08 9.51 -2.49
C VAL A 114 -4.36 8.35 -3.16
N ILE A 115 -3.12 8.57 -3.60
CA ILE A 115 -2.32 7.52 -4.26
C ILE A 115 -1.24 7.03 -3.30
N ILE A 116 -1.13 5.72 -3.17
CA ILE A 116 0.05 5.04 -2.62
C ILE A 116 0.68 4.25 -3.77
N GLY A 117 1.93 4.55 -4.10
CA GLY A 117 2.60 4.07 -5.29
C GLY A 117 3.89 3.31 -5.00
N ALA A 118 4.25 2.40 -5.90
CA ALA A 118 5.56 1.78 -5.97
C ALA A 118 5.85 1.38 -7.42
N HIS A 119 7.10 1.42 -7.86
CA HIS A 119 7.46 0.80 -9.14
C HIS A 119 7.58 -0.73 -8.98
N TYR A 120 7.39 -1.48 -10.06
CA TYR A 120 7.44 -2.96 -10.02
C TYR A 120 8.39 -3.60 -11.02
N ASP A 121 8.94 -2.80 -11.94
CA ASP A 121 10.00 -3.27 -12.83
C ASP A 121 11.30 -3.52 -12.07
N SER A 122 12.32 -3.98 -12.78
CA SER A 122 13.67 -4.14 -12.24
C SER A 122 14.69 -3.73 -13.28
N ARG A 123 15.78 -3.09 -12.85
CA ARG A 123 16.87 -2.68 -13.72
C ARG A 123 17.45 -3.80 -14.60
N ILE A 124 17.68 -3.45 -15.87
CA ILE A 124 18.27 -4.34 -16.89
C ILE A 124 19.74 -4.68 -16.58
N LEU A 125 20.49 -3.78 -15.95
CA LEU A 125 21.93 -3.87 -15.74
C LEU A 125 22.30 -3.63 -14.28
N ALA A 126 23.03 -4.55 -13.68
CA ALA A 126 23.65 -4.37 -12.36
C ALA A 126 24.92 -3.50 -12.45
N ASP A 127 24.80 -2.29 -12.97
CA ASP A 127 25.92 -1.40 -13.30
C ASP A 127 26.59 -0.73 -12.09
N ALA A 128 26.02 -0.87 -10.90
CA ALA A 128 26.64 -0.47 -9.64
C ALA A 128 27.38 -1.63 -8.92
N ASP A 129 27.35 -2.85 -9.47
CA ASP A 129 27.97 -4.01 -8.84
C ASP A 129 29.48 -3.81 -8.63
N PRO A 130 30.06 -4.18 -7.47
CA PRO A 130 31.49 -4.04 -7.25
C PRO A 130 32.33 -4.96 -8.15
N ASP A 131 31.77 -6.09 -8.62
CA ASP A 131 32.41 -6.94 -9.62
C ASP A 131 31.92 -6.57 -11.02
N SER A 132 32.80 -6.00 -11.84
CA SER A 132 32.49 -5.61 -13.22
C SER A 132 32.00 -6.77 -14.10
N ALA A 133 32.29 -8.02 -13.73
CA ALA A 133 31.76 -9.20 -14.44
C ALA A 133 30.24 -9.35 -14.30
N ASN A 134 29.62 -8.65 -13.35
CA ASN A 134 28.18 -8.63 -13.12
C ASN A 134 27.45 -7.49 -13.84
N HIS A 135 28.15 -6.47 -14.36
CA HIS A 135 27.54 -5.25 -14.91
C HIS A 135 26.57 -5.47 -16.09
N SER A 136 26.65 -6.62 -16.77
CA SER A 136 25.74 -7.00 -17.84
C SER A 136 24.60 -7.92 -17.40
N LYS A 137 24.52 -8.27 -16.12
CA LYS A 137 23.47 -9.12 -15.56
C LYS A 137 22.30 -8.25 -15.10
N PRO A 138 21.07 -8.77 -15.14
CA PRO A 138 19.92 -8.07 -14.59
C PRO A 138 19.94 -8.06 -13.07
N VAL A 139 19.37 -7.00 -12.48
CA VAL A 139 19.20 -6.85 -11.03
C VAL A 139 17.99 -7.70 -10.60
N PRO A 140 18.11 -8.54 -9.55
CA PRO A 140 16.96 -9.31 -9.07
C PRO A 140 15.85 -8.43 -8.51
N GLY A 141 16.20 -7.30 -7.87
CA GLY A 141 15.27 -6.26 -7.42
C GLY A 141 14.49 -6.65 -6.15
N GLY A 142 15.17 -7.21 -5.15
CA GLY A 142 14.53 -7.64 -3.90
C GLY A 142 14.02 -6.46 -3.08
N ASN A 143 14.89 -5.47 -2.86
CA ASN A 143 14.51 -4.22 -2.23
C ASN A 143 14.02 -3.21 -3.28
N ASP A 144 14.75 -3.08 -4.39
CA ASP A 144 14.50 -2.18 -5.51
C ASP A 144 13.34 -2.71 -6.38
N GLY A 145 12.17 -2.09 -6.23
CA GLY A 145 10.88 -2.53 -6.77
C GLY A 145 10.09 -3.48 -5.86
N ALA A 146 10.60 -4.69 -5.55
CA ALA A 146 9.73 -5.71 -4.95
C ALA A 146 9.24 -5.38 -3.52
N SER A 147 10.01 -4.61 -2.77
CA SER A 147 9.66 -4.21 -1.40
C SER A 147 8.45 -3.26 -1.34
N GLY A 148 8.42 -2.24 -2.21
CA GLY A 148 7.30 -1.30 -2.32
C GLY A 148 6.02 -2.01 -2.77
N VAL A 149 6.11 -2.83 -3.83
CA VAL A 149 4.98 -3.66 -4.28
C VAL A 149 4.44 -4.54 -3.15
N ALA A 150 5.31 -5.16 -2.37
CA ALA A 150 4.92 -6.01 -1.25
C ALA A 150 4.14 -5.24 -0.17
N VAL A 151 4.56 -4.00 0.14
CA VAL A 151 3.81 -3.12 1.04
C VAL A 151 2.43 -2.78 0.47
N LEU A 152 2.33 -2.43 -0.81
CA LEU A 152 1.04 -2.15 -1.44
C LEU A 152 0.11 -3.38 -1.43
N MET A 153 0.64 -4.56 -1.75
CA MET A 153 -0.13 -5.82 -1.76
C MET A 153 -0.64 -6.19 -0.37
N GLU A 154 0.18 -6.02 0.67
CA GLU A 154 -0.24 -6.31 2.04
C GLU A 154 -1.20 -5.24 2.60
N LEU A 155 -1.01 -3.96 2.25
CA LEU A 155 -2.00 -2.91 2.52
C LEU A 155 -3.34 -3.24 1.85
N ALA A 156 -3.32 -3.76 0.62
CA ALA A 156 -4.54 -4.17 -0.08
C ALA A 156 -5.34 -5.23 0.70
N ARG A 157 -4.65 -6.07 1.47
CA ARG A 157 -5.23 -7.14 2.29
C ARG A 157 -5.68 -6.65 3.67
N SER A 158 -4.92 -5.76 4.30
CA SER A 158 -5.10 -5.41 5.72
C SER A 158 -5.86 -4.10 5.95
N LEU A 159 -5.75 -3.14 5.04
CA LEU A 159 -6.25 -1.78 5.24
C LEU A 159 -7.78 -1.74 5.38
N ASN A 160 -8.27 -1.15 6.48
CA ASN A 160 -9.66 -0.76 6.59
C ASN A 160 -9.95 0.51 5.78
N VAL A 161 -10.11 0.34 4.47
CA VAL A 161 -10.36 1.44 3.53
C VAL A 161 -11.56 2.31 3.94
N ALA A 162 -12.61 1.71 4.51
CA ALA A 162 -13.79 2.47 4.95
C ALA A 162 -13.47 3.44 6.11
N ALA A 163 -12.58 3.07 7.02
CA ALA A 163 -12.16 3.93 8.13
C ALA A 163 -11.40 5.18 7.65
N SER A 164 -10.69 5.08 6.52
CA SER A 164 -9.98 6.23 5.95
C SER A 164 -10.90 7.35 5.48
N GLY A 165 -12.14 7.05 5.08
CA GLY A 165 -13.01 8.03 4.43
C GLY A 165 -12.44 8.61 3.13
N LYS A 166 -11.50 7.89 2.50
CA LYS A 166 -10.84 8.25 1.23
C LYS A 166 -11.15 7.23 0.15
N THR A 167 -10.91 7.62 -1.09
CA THR A 167 -10.69 6.69 -2.20
C THR A 167 -9.20 6.39 -2.25
N ILE A 168 -8.81 5.16 -1.88
CA ILE A 168 -7.42 4.72 -1.89
C ILE A 168 -7.09 4.15 -3.27
N CYS A 169 -6.01 4.65 -3.87
CA CYS A 169 -5.49 4.23 -5.15
C CYS A 169 -4.11 3.62 -4.95
N LEU A 170 -4.01 2.29 -5.03
CA LEU A 170 -2.73 1.60 -5.05
C LEU A 170 -2.23 1.55 -6.49
N VAL A 171 -1.09 2.17 -6.78
CA VAL A 171 -0.58 2.32 -8.15
C VAL A 171 0.79 1.67 -8.27
N PHE A 172 0.91 0.75 -9.21
CA PHE A 172 2.16 0.06 -9.54
C PHE A 172 2.69 0.64 -10.84
N PHE A 173 3.77 1.40 -10.76
CA PHE A 173 4.41 2.06 -11.90
C PHE A 173 5.39 1.13 -12.61
N ASP A 174 5.42 1.20 -13.93
CA ASP A 174 6.32 0.40 -14.77
C ASP A 174 7.41 1.29 -15.39
N ALA A 175 8.53 0.71 -15.81
CA ALA A 175 9.62 1.39 -16.48
C ALA A 175 10.20 2.57 -15.67
N GLU A 176 10.41 2.39 -14.37
CA GLU A 176 11.06 3.38 -13.51
C GLU A 176 12.59 3.29 -13.67
N ASP A 177 13.14 2.08 -13.61
CA ASP A 177 14.48 1.85 -13.04
C ASP A 177 15.58 1.69 -14.11
N ASN A 178 15.31 2.10 -15.34
CA ASN A 178 16.20 1.87 -16.48
C ASN A 178 16.92 3.13 -16.97
N GLY A 179 16.83 4.24 -16.25
CA GLY A 179 17.52 5.46 -16.65
C GLY A 179 19.05 5.29 -16.70
N ARG A 180 19.68 6.15 -17.50
CA ARG A 180 21.11 6.10 -17.89
C ARG A 180 21.51 4.89 -18.74
N ILE A 181 20.59 3.96 -19.04
CA ILE A 181 20.79 2.91 -20.04
C ILE A 181 20.44 3.49 -21.43
N PRO A 182 21.22 3.23 -22.50
CA PRO A 182 20.94 3.79 -23.81
C PRO A 182 19.51 3.55 -24.29
N GLY A 183 18.79 4.63 -24.58
CA GLY A 183 17.39 4.61 -25.00
C GLY A 183 16.39 4.82 -23.87
N TRP A 184 16.75 4.56 -22.62
CA TRP A 184 15.87 4.67 -21.46
C TRP A 184 16.08 5.97 -20.68
N ASP A 185 15.00 6.46 -20.07
CA ASP A 185 15.02 7.50 -19.04
C ASP A 185 14.46 6.91 -17.73
N TRP A 186 14.59 7.63 -16.63
CA TRP A 186 13.98 7.26 -15.35
C TRP A 186 12.46 7.50 -15.37
N ILE A 187 11.74 6.83 -14.46
CA ILE A 187 10.36 7.18 -14.04
C ILE A 187 9.36 7.30 -15.21
N LEU A 188 9.51 6.47 -16.26
CA LEU A 188 8.70 6.59 -17.48
C LEU A 188 7.21 6.28 -17.20
N GLY A 189 6.93 5.32 -16.33
CA GLY A 189 5.57 4.95 -15.94
C GLY A 189 4.84 6.07 -15.21
N SER A 190 5.43 6.65 -14.17
CA SER A 190 4.81 7.77 -13.44
C SER A 190 4.71 9.04 -14.29
N ARG A 191 5.70 9.33 -15.15
CA ARG A 191 5.60 10.42 -16.13
C ARG A 191 4.44 10.21 -17.09
N PHE A 192 4.29 8.99 -17.63
CA PHE A 192 3.16 8.66 -18.48
C PHE A 192 1.83 8.80 -17.74
N PHE A 193 1.76 8.26 -16.52
CA PHE A 193 0.59 8.33 -15.64
C PHE A 193 0.13 9.77 -15.44
N VAL A 194 1.03 10.65 -14.97
CA VAL A 194 0.73 12.06 -14.70
C VAL A 194 0.31 12.80 -15.97
N SER A 195 0.95 12.50 -17.11
CA SER A 195 0.60 13.11 -18.40
C SER A 195 -0.79 12.72 -18.94
N ARG A 196 -1.47 11.75 -18.29
CA ARG A 196 -2.76 11.19 -18.70
C ARG A 196 -3.78 11.12 -17.55
N LEU A 197 -3.59 11.87 -16.47
CA LEU A 197 -4.52 11.91 -15.32
C LEU A 197 -5.97 12.12 -15.73
N ASP A 198 -6.24 13.11 -16.60
CA ASP A 198 -7.59 13.43 -17.08
C ASP A 198 -8.29 12.27 -17.81
N GLY A 199 -7.54 11.28 -18.29
CA GLY A 199 -8.04 10.09 -18.96
C GLY A 199 -8.31 8.91 -18.03
N LEU A 200 -7.93 9.00 -16.75
CA LEU A 200 -8.15 7.92 -15.79
C LEU A 200 -9.61 7.88 -15.30
N PRO A 201 -10.21 6.69 -15.15
CA PRO A 201 -11.59 6.55 -14.68
C PRO A 201 -11.75 6.93 -13.19
N LYS A 202 -10.69 6.77 -12.40
CA LYS A 202 -10.55 7.14 -10.99
C LYS A 202 -9.10 7.54 -10.72
N CYS A 203 -8.85 8.22 -9.60
CA CYS A 203 -7.51 8.65 -9.19
C CYS A 203 -6.91 9.70 -10.14
N SER A 204 -7.77 10.47 -10.83
CA SER A 204 -7.37 11.52 -11.78
C SER A 204 -7.05 12.85 -11.09
N ASN A 205 -7.49 13.04 -9.85
CA ASN A 205 -7.23 14.26 -9.08
C ASN A 205 -6.94 13.95 -7.61
N PRO A 206 -5.77 13.33 -7.31
CA PRO A 206 -5.39 12.98 -5.96
C PRO A 206 -5.12 14.22 -5.10
N GLU A 207 -5.52 14.18 -3.82
CA GLU A 207 -5.14 15.19 -2.83
C GLU A 207 -3.64 15.15 -2.54
N PHE A 208 -3.06 13.95 -2.57
CA PHE A 208 -1.64 13.70 -2.45
C PHE A 208 -1.24 12.31 -2.96
N VAL A 209 0.07 12.11 -3.10
CA VAL A 209 0.73 10.86 -3.48
C VAL A 209 1.80 10.50 -2.45
N VAL A 210 1.93 9.22 -2.13
CA VAL A 210 3.06 8.66 -1.38
C VAL A 210 3.66 7.54 -2.21
N ILE A 211 4.92 7.70 -2.60
CA ILE A 211 5.74 6.67 -3.23
C ILE A 211 6.49 5.92 -2.15
N VAL A 212 6.57 4.61 -2.31
CA VAL A 212 7.20 3.67 -1.41
C VAL A 212 8.26 2.93 -2.21
N ASP A 213 9.52 3.27 -1.99
CA ASP A 213 10.64 2.74 -2.77
C ASP A 213 11.79 2.24 -1.87
N MET A 214 12.38 1.10 -2.22
CA MET A 214 13.51 0.49 -1.51
C MET A 214 13.36 0.39 0.02
N ILE A 215 12.14 0.14 0.52
CA ILE A 215 11.83 0.22 1.97
C ILE A 215 12.05 -1.08 2.75
N GLY A 216 12.55 -2.12 2.11
CA GLY A 216 12.68 -3.47 2.64
C GLY A 216 14.00 -3.78 3.33
N ASP A 217 15.01 -2.91 3.25
CA ASP A 217 16.37 -3.18 3.76
C ASP A 217 16.36 -3.72 5.20
N ALA A 218 17.10 -4.79 5.47
CA ALA A 218 17.29 -5.34 6.81
C ALA A 218 18.01 -4.36 7.75
N ASP A 219 18.83 -3.45 7.24
CA ASP A 219 19.47 -2.35 7.98
C ASP A 219 18.77 -0.99 7.75
N GLN A 220 17.43 -1.01 7.67
CA GLN A 220 16.57 0.11 7.28
C GLN A 220 16.87 1.44 7.99
N GLN A 221 17.09 2.51 7.23
CA GLN A 221 17.24 3.89 7.68
C GLN A 221 16.51 4.87 6.74
N VAL A 222 15.19 5.00 6.88
CA VAL A 222 14.36 5.88 6.05
C VAL A 222 14.44 7.32 6.56
N TYR A 223 15.12 8.19 5.81
CA TYR A 223 15.24 9.62 6.09
C TYR A 223 14.16 10.44 5.38
N ARG A 224 14.02 11.71 5.76
CA ARG A 224 13.16 12.65 5.02
C ARG A 224 13.79 13.01 3.69
N GLU A 225 13.15 12.62 2.60
CA GLU A 225 13.53 13.06 1.25
C GLU A 225 13.21 14.56 1.07
N LYS A 226 14.12 15.29 0.44
CA LYS A 226 14.13 16.77 0.42
C LYS A 226 13.16 17.38 -0.58
N ASN A 227 12.87 16.71 -1.70
CA ASN A 227 11.93 17.19 -2.72
C ASN A 227 10.46 16.98 -2.29
N SER A 228 10.24 16.02 -1.40
CA SER A 228 8.94 15.63 -0.88
C SER A 228 8.18 16.77 -0.21
N THR A 229 6.86 16.66 -0.24
CA THR A 229 5.95 17.66 0.34
C THR A 229 5.97 17.57 1.87
N GLN A 230 6.64 18.55 2.49
CA GLN A 230 7.05 18.46 3.90
C GLN A 230 5.90 18.29 4.90
N PHE A 231 4.73 18.90 4.67
CA PHE A 231 3.61 18.75 5.61
C PHE A 231 2.98 17.34 5.59
N ILE A 232 3.18 16.56 4.53
CA ILE A 232 2.75 15.16 4.45
C ILE A 232 3.81 14.28 5.09
N VAL A 233 5.10 14.56 4.80
CA VAL A 233 6.24 13.93 5.49
C VAL A 233 6.08 14.06 7.02
N ASP A 234 5.79 15.26 7.53
CA ASP A 234 5.58 15.49 8.96
C ASP A 234 4.46 14.61 9.54
N ALA A 235 3.36 14.43 8.81
CA ALA A 235 2.23 13.61 9.26
C ALA A 235 2.57 12.12 9.32
N ILE A 236 3.25 11.60 8.28
CA ILE A 236 3.68 10.20 8.20
C ILE A 236 4.74 9.92 9.28
N TRP A 237 5.76 10.77 9.40
CA TRP A 237 6.82 10.62 10.41
C TRP A 237 6.29 10.77 11.84
N SER A 238 5.31 11.64 12.08
CA SER A 238 4.62 11.71 13.39
C SER A 238 3.92 10.39 13.71
N THR A 239 3.25 9.79 12.73
CA THR A 239 2.61 8.48 12.91
C THR A 239 3.65 7.39 13.20
N ALA A 240 4.76 7.36 12.46
CA ALA A 240 5.86 6.43 12.71
C ALA A 240 6.43 6.59 14.13
N ALA A 241 6.61 7.84 14.60
CA ALA A 241 7.10 8.12 15.94
C ALA A 241 6.11 7.66 17.03
N GLU A 242 4.81 7.88 16.84
CA GLU A 242 3.76 7.37 17.75
C GLU A 242 3.78 5.84 17.86
N LEU A 243 4.11 5.14 16.77
CA LEU A 243 4.26 3.69 16.73
C LEU A 243 5.61 3.19 17.28
N GLY A 244 6.51 4.10 17.64
CA GLY A 244 7.83 3.76 18.20
C GLY A 244 8.90 3.43 17.15
N TYR A 245 8.73 3.87 15.90
CA TYR A 245 9.64 3.55 14.80
C TYR A 245 10.70 4.63 14.50
N SER A 246 10.88 5.62 15.39
CA SER A 246 11.81 6.75 15.18
C SER A 246 13.29 6.37 15.02
N GLU A 247 13.67 5.13 15.36
CA GLU A 247 15.02 4.61 15.13
C GLU A 247 15.28 4.26 13.66
N TRP A 248 14.24 3.86 12.91
CA TRP A 248 14.33 3.45 11.50
C TRP A 248 13.71 4.47 10.55
N ILE A 249 12.68 5.18 10.99
CA ILE A 249 12.01 6.26 10.23
C ILE A 249 12.44 7.58 10.86
N ILE A 250 13.53 8.13 10.34
CA ILE A 250 14.37 9.13 10.99
C ILE A 250 13.92 10.52 10.58
N ASN A 251 13.59 11.35 11.57
CA ASN A 251 13.11 12.71 11.36
C ASN A 251 14.25 13.71 11.04
N GLU A 252 15.08 13.37 10.06
CA GLU A 252 16.18 14.20 9.58
C GLU A 252 16.20 14.22 8.04
N PRO A 253 16.39 15.39 7.41
CA PRO A 253 16.48 15.48 5.95
C PRO A 253 17.85 15.01 5.44
N ARG A 254 17.88 14.14 4.41
CA ARG A 254 19.15 13.62 3.87
C ARG A 254 19.25 13.71 2.35
N PHE A 255 18.46 12.94 1.61
CA PHE A 255 18.56 12.81 0.15
C PHE A 255 17.65 13.77 -0.60
N ALA A 256 17.98 14.04 -1.86
CA ALA A 256 17.11 14.74 -2.82
C ALA A 256 17.07 13.88 -4.08
N MET A 257 15.97 13.19 -4.31
CA MET A 257 15.86 12.12 -5.29
C MET A 257 15.01 12.54 -6.49
N LEU A 258 15.44 12.11 -7.68
CA LEU A 258 14.54 11.97 -8.82
C LEU A 258 13.94 10.58 -8.70
N ASP A 259 12.64 10.52 -8.49
CA ASP A 259 11.86 9.29 -8.30
C ASP A 259 10.40 9.54 -8.74
N ASP A 260 9.53 8.53 -8.72
CA ASP A 260 8.16 8.51 -9.21
C ASP A 260 7.24 9.57 -8.58
N HIS A 261 7.64 10.18 -7.45
CA HIS A 261 6.91 11.32 -6.85
C HIS A 261 7.14 12.61 -7.64
N THR A 262 8.24 12.70 -8.38
CA THR A 262 8.70 13.92 -9.06
C THR A 262 7.71 14.43 -10.10
N PRO A 263 7.13 13.61 -11.00
CA PRO A 263 6.16 14.09 -11.99
C PRO A 263 4.90 14.67 -11.34
N PHE A 264 4.49 14.16 -10.17
CA PHE A 264 3.37 14.70 -9.41
C PHE A 264 3.70 16.08 -8.85
N LEU A 265 4.91 16.27 -8.29
CA LEU A 265 5.38 17.58 -7.84
C LEU A 265 5.43 18.60 -8.99
N GLU A 266 5.94 18.19 -10.17
CA GLU A 266 5.95 19.01 -11.39
C GLU A 266 4.53 19.44 -11.82
N ALA A 267 3.53 18.59 -11.56
CA ALA A 267 2.11 18.87 -11.79
C ALA A 267 1.42 19.63 -10.64
N ASN A 268 2.16 20.08 -9.62
CA ASN A 268 1.63 20.73 -8.40
C ASN A 268 0.72 19.83 -7.54
N ILE A 269 0.88 18.52 -7.64
CA ILE A 269 0.22 17.55 -6.77
C ILE A 269 1.18 17.26 -5.61
N PRO A 270 0.75 17.43 -4.34
CA PRO A 270 1.55 17.05 -3.18
C PRO A 270 2.01 15.60 -3.26
N ALA A 271 3.32 15.36 -3.24
CA ALA A 271 3.87 14.02 -3.30
C ALA A 271 5.00 13.83 -2.29
N VAL A 272 5.13 12.62 -1.78
CA VAL A 272 6.18 12.18 -0.84
C VAL A 272 6.83 10.94 -1.40
N ASP A 273 8.13 10.84 -1.22
CA ASP A 273 8.92 9.64 -1.43
C ASP A 273 9.42 9.12 -0.06
N MET A 274 9.03 7.88 0.25
CA MET A 274 9.56 7.12 1.37
C MET A 274 10.60 6.14 0.83
N ILE A 275 11.87 6.53 0.94
CA ILE A 275 13.00 5.77 0.39
C ILE A 275 14.13 5.59 1.40
N ASP A 276 14.72 4.39 1.39
CA ASP A 276 16.01 4.12 2.01
C ASP A 276 17.10 3.99 0.93
N PHE A 277 17.91 5.03 0.79
CA PHE A 277 18.95 5.10 -0.24
C PHE A 277 20.36 4.84 0.28
N ASP A 278 20.54 4.60 1.59
CA ASP A 278 21.82 4.12 2.14
C ASP A 278 21.96 2.60 1.97
N TYR A 279 21.74 2.11 0.75
CA TYR A 279 21.62 0.68 0.45
C TYR A 279 22.77 0.17 -0.45
N PRO A 280 23.77 -0.56 0.09
CA PRO A 280 24.94 -0.99 -0.66
C PRO A 280 24.66 -1.95 -1.83
N TYR A 281 23.49 -2.59 -1.83
CA TYR A 281 23.11 -3.58 -2.83
C TYR A 281 22.32 -2.97 -4.00
N TRP A 282 22.03 -1.66 -3.95
CA TRP A 282 21.36 -0.92 -5.02
C TRP A 282 22.06 -1.12 -6.36
N HIS A 283 21.28 -1.50 -7.38
CA HIS A 283 21.76 -1.79 -8.75
C HIS A 283 22.91 -2.82 -8.81
N THR A 284 22.91 -3.79 -7.90
CA THR A 284 23.84 -4.94 -7.89
C THR A 284 23.08 -6.27 -8.02
N VAL A 285 23.79 -7.36 -8.32
CA VAL A 285 23.15 -8.70 -8.33
C VAL A 285 22.83 -9.22 -6.93
N GLU A 286 23.31 -8.53 -5.89
CA GLU A 286 23.11 -8.90 -4.48
C GLU A 286 21.81 -8.31 -3.91
N ASP A 287 21.06 -7.50 -4.66
CA ASP A 287 19.73 -7.03 -4.25
C ASP A 287 18.70 -8.18 -4.30
N THR A 288 18.74 -9.00 -3.25
CA THR A 288 18.14 -10.33 -3.16
C THR A 288 17.35 -10.46 -1.86
N LEU A 289 16.56 -11.54 -1.74
CA LEU A 289 15.62 -11.73 -0.63
C LEU A 289 16.26 -11.64 0.76
N ASP A 290 17.52 -12.09 0.93
CA ASP A 290 18.19 -12.06 2.23
C ASP A 290 18.60 -10.64 2.68
N LYS A 291 18.44 -9.63 1.82
CA LYS A 291 18.58 -8.21 2.18
C LYS A 291 17.28 -7.57 2.64
N VAL A 292 16.16 -8.29 2.52
CA VAL A 292 14.83 -7.78 2.82
C VAL A 292 14.33 -8.35 4.15
N SER A 293 13.85 -7.48 5.04
CA SER A 293 13.35 -7.84 6.36
C SER A 293 11.84 -7.66 6.47
N ALA A 294 11.17 -8.66 7.05
CA ALA A 294 9.75 -8.57 7.41
C ALA A 294 9.48 -7.41 8.39
N GLU A 295 10.38 -7.17 9.34
CA GLU A 295 10.28 -6.05 10.28
C GLU A 295 10.35 -4.69 9.57
N SER A 296 11.25 -4.53 8.60
CA SER A 296 11.37 -3.29 7.82
C SER A 296 10.12 -3.00 6.99
N LEU A 297 9.59 -4.02 6.31
CA LEU A 297 8.31 -3.93 5.60
C LEU A 297 7.16 -3.59 6.57
N ALA A 298 7.13 -4.21 7.75
CA ALA A 298 6.10 -3.96 8.76
C ALA A 298 6.10 -2.54 9.31
N ARG A 299 7.28 -1.93 9.55
CA ARG A 299 7.36 -0.54 10.06
C ARG A 299 6.71 0.44 9.09
N ILE A 300 6.96 0.26 7.80
CA ILE A 300 6.45 1.15 6.75
C ILE A 300 4.97 0.88 6.51
N GLY A 301 4.60 -0.39 6.31
CA GLY A 301 3.22 -0.81 6.12
C GLY A 301 2.31 -0.39 7.28
N ARG A 302 2.72 -0.62 8.54
CA ARG A 302 1.93 -0.21 9.72
C ARG A 302 1.84 1.29 9.87
N THR A 303 2.89 2.04 9.52
CA THR A 303 2.84 3.51 9.55
C THR A 303 1.78 4.02 8.57
N LEU A 304 1.82 3.54 7.33
CA LEU A 304 0.85 3.93 6.29
C LEU A 304 -0.55 3.46 6.65
N GLU A 305 -0.73 2.21 7.08
CA GLU A 305 -2.02 1.65 7.48
C GLU A 305 -2.68 2.50 8.57
N VAL A 306 -1.97 2.75 9.68
CA VAL A 306 -2.51 3.53 10.81
C VAL A 306 -2.80 4.97 10.41
N TRP A 307 -1.92 5.59 9.62
CA TRP A 307 -2.14 6.97 9.17
C TRP A 307 -3.35 7.08 8.24
N LEU A 308 -3.49 6.17 7.27
CA LEU A 308 -4.61 6.12 6.33
C LEU A 308 -5.94 5.83 7.04
N GLU A 309 -5.99 4.86 7.94
CA GLU A 309 -7.21 4.51 8.69
C GLU A 309 -7.71 5.62 9.61
N ARG A 310 -6.82 6.55 9.99
CA ARG A 310 -7.17 7.78 10.74
C ARG A 310 -7.64 8.92 9.83
N GLY A 311 -7.79 8.65 8.54
CA GLY A 311 -8.22 9.61 7.52
C GLY A 311 -7.08 10.39 6.87
N ALA A 312 -5.84 9.89 6.99
CA ALA A 312 -4.62 10.53 6.51
C ALA A 312 -4.52 12.01 6.95
N PRO A 313 -4.61 12.32 8.26
CA PRO A 313 -4.61 13.70 8.71
C PRO A 313 -3.26 14.33 8.42
N TYR A 314 -3.27 15.53 7.84
CA TYR A 314 -2.09 16.38 7.67
C TYR A 314 -2.50 17.85 7.86
N THR A 315 -1.55 18.69 8.24
CA THR A 315 -1.76 20.13 8.40
C THR A 315 -0.90 20.87 7.41
N LYS A 316 -1.50 21.55 6.42
CA LYS A 316 -0.73 22.44 5.53
C LYS A 316 -0.11 23.55 6.39
N GLY A 317 1.22 23.61 6.44
CA GLY A 317 1.92 24.75 7.03
C GLY A 317 1.50 26.05 6.31
N ASN A 318 1.39 27.13 7.08
CA ASN A 318 1.15 28.48 6.54
C ASN A 318 2.34 28.97 5.71
#